data_AF-K6VFQ8-F1
#
_entry.id   AF-K6VFQ8-F1
#
_cell.length_a   1.000
_cell.length_b   1.000
_cell.length_c   1.000
_cell.angle_alpha   90.00
_cell.angle_beta   90.00
_cell.angle_gamma   90.00
#
_symmetry.space_group_name_H-M   'P 1'
#
loop_
_entity.id
_entity.type
_entity.pdbx_description
1 polymer ?
#
loop_
_entity_poly.entity_id
_entity_poly.type
_entity_poly.pdbx_seq_one_letter_code
_entity_poly.pdbx_strand_id
1 'polypeptide(L)' 'MSARESGGITSSRGAQITGLLAVIYGLGFAFLPEDSSIMQIWLVVGAVIVGVLFVVYLLIPFLRSLGARR' A
#
# COMPACT_ATOMS: atom_id res chain seq x y z
N MET A 1 -30.63 16.64 0.08
CA MET A 1 -30.08 15.36 0.59
C MET A 1 -28.59 15.54 0.79
N SER A 2 -28.12 15.21 1.99
CA SER A 2 -26.81 15.53 2.56
C SER A 2 -25.66 14.82 1.80
N ALA A 3 -24.70 15.61 1.34
CA ALA A 3 -23.39 15.17 0.86
C ALA A 3 -22.59 14.58 2.04
N ARG A 4 -23.02 13.41 2.51
CA ARG A 4 -22.31 12.64 3.53
C ARG A 4 -20.97 12.24 2.94
N GLU A 5 -19.95 12.95 3.37
CA GLU A 5 -18.55 12.58 3.45
C GLU A 5 -18.35 11.07 3.28
N SER A 6 -18.18 10.66 2.03
CA SER A 6 -17.57 9.39 1.68
C SER A 6 -16.10 9.51 2.07
N GLY A 7 -15.80 9.45 3.37
CA GLY A 7 -14.45 9.26 3.90
C GLY A 7 -13.96 7.91 3.42
N GLY A 8 -13.53 7.85 2.16
CA GLY A 8 -13.07 6.65 1.50
C GLY A 8 -11.93 6.07 2.32
N ILE A 9 -11.91 4.75 2.45
CA ILE A 9 -10.85 4.01 3.15
C ILE A 9 -9.46 4.37 2.56
N THR A 10 -9.44 4.83 1.31
CA THR A 10 -8.30 5.34 0.55
C THR A 10 -7.96 6.83 0.79
N SER A 11 -8.85 7.62 1.41
CA SER A 11 -8.65 9.05 1.66
C SER A 11 -7.79 9.34 2.90
N SER A 12 -7.41 8.32 3.66
CA SER A 12 -6.48 8.50 4.78
C SER A 12 -5.07 8.83 4.27
N ARG A 13 -4.36 9.74 4.97
CA ARG A 13 -2.97 10.09 4.64
C ARG A 13 -2.07 8.85 4.56
N GLY A 14 -2.32 7.85 5.40
CA GLY A 14 -1.59 6.56 5.39
C GLY A 14 -1.81 5.76 4.11
N ALA A 15 -3.05 5.66 3.61
CA ALA A 15 -3.34 4.96 2.36
C ALA A 15 -2.72 5.65 1.14
N GLN A 16 -2.69 6.99 1.12
CA GLN A 16 -2.03 7.75 0.04
C GLN A 16 -0.51 7.53 0.03
N ILE A 17 0.14 7.57 1.20
CA ILE A 17 1.58 7.30 1.33
C ILE A 17 1.89 5.85 0.92
N THR A 18 1.05 4.90 1.34
CA THR A 18 1.18 3.49 0.95
C THR A 18 1.12 3.32 -0.56
N GLY A 19 0.16 3.97 -1.22
CA GLY A 19 0.03 3.95 -2.67
C GLY A 19 1.25 4.57 -3.37
N LEU A 20 1.75 5.71 -2.87
CA LEU A 20 2.96 6.34 -3.42
C LEU A 20 4.19 5.44 -3.27
N LEU A 21 4.38 4.82 -2.11
CA LEU A 21 5.48 3.88 -1.87
C LEU A 21 5.37 2.63 -2.74
N ALA A 22 4.15 2.13 -3.01
CA ALA A 22 3.93 1.03 -3.93
C ALA A 22 4.34 1.38 -5.36
N VAL A 23 4.06 2.61 -5.82
CA VAL A 23 4.52 3.10 -7.14
C VAL A 23 6.05 3.19 -7.19
N ILE A 24 6.68 3.79 -6.18
CA ILE A 24 8.15 3.88 -6.10
C ILE A 24 8.79 2.49 -6.08
N TYR A 25 8.22 1.57 -5.31
CA TYR A 25 8.68 0.18 -5.28
C TYR A 25 8.58 -0.48 -6.66
N GLY A 26 7.44 -0.34 -7.34
CA GLY A 26 7.22 -0.87 -8.69
C GLY A 26 8.16 -0.25 -9.74
N LEU A 27 8.48 1.05 -9.62
CA LEU A 27 9.48 1.71 -10.47
C LEU A 27 10.86 1.10 -10.23
N GLY A 28 11.26 0.91 -8.98
CA GLY A 28 12.54 0.25 -8.70
C GLY A 28 12.58 -1.18 -9.24
N PHE A 29 11.47 -1.93 -9.15
CA PHE A 29 11.39 -3.26 -9.78
C PHE A 29 11.51 -3.22 -11.31
N ALA A 30 10.96 -2.20 -11.97
CA ALA A 30 10.98 -2.09 -13.43
C ALA A 30 12.32 -1.59 -14.00
N PHE A 31 13.10 -0.84 -13.22
CA PHE A 31 14.29 -0.12 -13.72
C PHE A 31 15.61 -0.55 -13.07
N LEU A 32 15.61 -1.35 -12.00
CA LEU A 32 16.87 -1.82 -11.40
C LEU A 32 17.48 -2.99 -12.20
N PRO A 33 18.82 -3.09 -12.26
CA PRO A 33 19.50 -4.23 -12.87
C PRO A 33 19.27 -5.53 -12.06
N GLU A 34 18.80 -6.58 -12.71
CA GLU A 34 18.41 -7.86 -12.10
C GLU A 34 19.54 -8.57 -11.35
N ASP A 35 20.75 -8.43 -11.85
CA ASP A 35 21.99 -9.07 -11.42
C ASP A 35 22.71 -8.32 -10.29
N SER A 36 22.14 -7.21 -9.81
CA SER A 36 22.71 -6.43 -8.71
C SER A 36 22.19 -6.89 -7.34
N SER A 37 23.07 -6.96 -6.34
CA SER A 37 22.69 -7.17 -4.94
C SER A 37 21.71 -6.09 -4.43
N ILE A 38 21.72 -4.93 -5.09
CA ILE A 38 20.81 -3.81 -4.84
C ILE A 38 19.37 -4.19 -5.19
N MET A 39 19.13 -4.91 -6.29
CA MET A 39 17.78 -5.38 -6.66
C MET A 39 17.22 -6.38 -5.63
N GLN A 40 18.04 -7.32 -5.15
CA GLN A 40 17.60 -8.23 -4.09
C GLN A 40 17.21 -7.48 -2.81
N ILE A 41 18.04 -6.52 -2.37
CA ILE A 41 17.74 -5.71 -1.19
C ILE A 41 16.48 -4.87 -1.43
N TRP A 42 16.34 -4.27 -2.61
CA TRP A 42 15.18 -3.45 -2.97
C TRP A 42 13.88 -4.26 -2.96
N LEU A 43 13.90 -5.45 -3.53
CA LEU A 43 12.78 -6.39 -3.54
C LEU A 43 12.37 -6.77 -2.13
N VAL A 44 13.32 -7.20 -1.30
CA VAL A 44 13.03 -7.69 0.05
C VAL A 44 12.56 -6.54 0.94
N VAL A 45 13.32 -5.45 1.02
CA VAL A 45 13.00 -4.31 1.91
C VAL A 45 11.74 -3.59 1.43
N GLY A 46 11.64 -3.35 0.12
CA GLY A 46 10.49 -2.69 -0.47
C GLY A 46 9.20 -3.50 -0.32
N ALA A 47 9.23 -4.82 -0.55
CA ALA A 47 8.07 -5.68 -0.35
C ALA A 47 7.63 -5.72 1.11
N VAL A 48 8.56 -5.79 2.08
CA VAL A 48 8.22 -5.77 3.50
C VAL A 48 7.55 -4.46 3.89
N ILE A 49 8.15 -3.31 3.52
CA ILE A 49 7.60 -2.00 3.87
C ILE A 49 6.24 -1.78 3.23
N VAL A 50 6.11 -1.96 1.91
CA VAL A 50 4.86 -1.75 1.18
C VAL A 50 3.79 -2.75 1.64
N GLY A 51 4.16 -4.01 1.86
CA GLY A 51 3.26 -5.05 2.34
C GLY A 51 2.68 -4.75 3.72
N VAL A 52 3.52 -4.35 4.68
CA VAL A 52 3.06 -3.98 6.04
C VAL A 52 2.11 -2.78 5.98
N LEU A 53 2.48 -1.73 5.23
CA LEU A 53 1.66 -0.54 5.09
C LEU A 53 0.32 -0.85 4.41
N PHE A 54 0.34 -1.69 3.37
CA PHE A 54 -0.87 -2.16 2.71
C PHE A 54 -1.79 -2.91 3.68
N VAL A 55 -1.24 -3.82 4.47
CA VAL A 55 -2.04 -4.57 5.45
C VAL A 55 -2.66 -3.64 6.48
N VAL A 56 -1.86 -2.76 7.08
CA VAL A 56 -2.31 -1.89 8.18
C VAL A 56 -3.34 -0.86 7.71
N TYR A 57 -3.09 -0.19 6.58
CA TYR A 57 -3.88 0.96 6.16
C TYR A 57 -4.99 0.63 5.16
N LEU A 58 -4.93 -0.52 4.48
CA LEU A 58 -5.94 -0.91 3.50
C LEU A 58 -6.63 -2.23 3.87
N LEU A 59 -5.86 -3.29 4.12
CA LEU A 59 -6.45 -4.63 4.31
C LEU A 59 -7.25 -4.75 5.62
N ILE A 60 -6.68 -4.33 6.76
CA ILE A 60 -7.37 -4.36 8.06
C ILE A 60 -8.68 -3.56 8.05
N PRO A 61 -8.71 -2.27 7.64
CA PRO A 61 -9.96 -1.52 7.63
C PRO A 61 -10.96 -2.09 6.61
N PHE A 62 -10.49 -2.60 5.47
CA PHE A 62 -11.34 -3.29 4.50
C PHE A 62 -12.02 -4.52 5.10
N LEU A 63 -11.26 -5.41 5.75
CA LEU A 63 -11.79 -6.61 6.42
C LEU A 63 -12.76 -6.26 7.56
N ARG A 64 -12.46 -5.23 8.35
CA ARG A 64 -13.38 -4.71 9.38
C ARG A 64 -14.69 -4.23 8.76
N SER A 65 -14.63 -3.53 7.62
CA SER A 65 -15.82 -3.05 6.92
C SER A 65 -16.68 -4.17 6.33
N LEU A 66 -16.07 -5.29 5.94
CA LEU A 66 -16.76 -6.49 5.44
C LEU A 66 -17.37 -7.30 6.58
N GLY A 67 -16.65 -7.47 7.68
CA GLY A 67 -17.12 -8.18 8.88
C GLY A 67 -18.29 -7.47 9.56
N ALA A 68 -18.31 -6.13 9.56
CA ALA A 68 -19.40 -5.34 10.14
C ALA A 68 -20.73 -5.39 9.35
N ARG A 69 -20.76 -6.02 8.17
CA ARG A 69 -21.97 -6.19 7.34
C ARG A 69 -22.68 -7.55 7.52
N ARG A 70 -22.17 -8.43 8.39
CA ARG A 70 -22.87 -9.66 8.81
C ARG A 70 -23.55 -9.45 10.15
#